data_AF-A0A2R6KBI4-F1
#
_entry.id   AF-A0A2R6KBI4-F1
#
_cell.length_a   1.000
_cell.length_b   1.000
_cell.length_c   1.000
_cell.angle_alpha   90.00
_cell.angle_beta   90.00
_cell.angle_gamma   90.00
#
_symmetry.space_group_name_H-M   'P 1'
#
loop_
_entity.id
_entity.type
_entity.pdbx_description
1 polymer ?
#
loop_
_entity_poly.entity_id
_entity_poly.type
_entity_poly.pdbx_seq_one_letter_code
_entity_poly.pdbx_strand_id
1 'polypeptide(L)'
;MGAAVVGASFAPSVQAASYTTIELSDGDSVQYYTSQDDLSNTRIIPNGASIEVTVDSGGTWENFAIDEGTHQGQAGSAGIFNVQVPDGEKFVLDNYYIGGSAGGGRDKNDDSSTVVFNSIDHAGEAEFKNGFVTDWYQPYYCSNSGNPPDRNSDHEGYGGDIIFQNLYTERFAHTAYRLGTDGSKCIDCVVANPYESDGPARSAWAYLNNPTYDNLQFATKIVSGSQHDEDAKAYLIDCEGTGGDMTSGGYTGDAPTDGADLSVPSGVPTSPDEAASGGPNSDPEPSSGTPHDLIVDGSLDSTSASYDFSVTGNVTTMDDPQGDNASESTANGGVGGYKDGYEFSGDVSTLNVEVGGGYISATVDRANREIPFQAGSNTDYTRYTATVSGDITPESGIDSGDNINDAGDSVSGGVADGATEVFSYTGELELLDLDDSTCIIDVTRSHVLTIDDIDDDGATADYSLSVTGSLEKTDAYGATVDSNDSVSGSSASGQVTNGRDSYRFTGEITDFSVDAPIDPLIDGDEVFTASLGHNVINMNGTGDAQEYQFSVVGGAGAYDGISGSDTVSDRTISGTVWDGSTDSYDYRNGVFVAGFTDGGTNPTYSDR
;
A
#
# COMPACT_ATOMS: atom_id res chain seq x y z
N MET A 1 -58.37 13.52 5.79
CA MET A 1 -58.64 12.08 5.56
C MET A 1 -57.82 11.67 4.35
N GLY A 2 -56.87 10.75 4.38
CA GLY A 2 -56.32 9.95 5.48
C GLY A 2 -54.82 9.76 5.23
N ALA A 3 -54.09 9.49 6.30
CA ALA A 3 -52.70 9.10 6.29
C ALA A 3 -52.53 7.67 5.76
N ALA A 4 -51.43 7.41 5.07
CA ALA A 4 -50.89 6.07 4.89
C ALA A 4 -49.44 6.10 5.35
N VAL A 5 -49.19 5.37 6.44
CA VAL A 5 -47.87 4.97 6.94
C VAL A 5 -47.47 3.74 6.13
N VAL A 6 -46.26 3.72 5.57
CA VAL A 6 -45.62 2.51 5.05
C VAL A 6 -44.35 2.32 5.85
N GLY A 7 -44.28 1.18 6.56
CA GLY A 7 -43.14 0.80 7.38
C GLY A 7 -41.93 0.44 6.52
N ALA A 8 -40.76 0.91 6.94
CA ALA A 8 -39.50 0.44 6.42
C ALA A 8 -39.20 -0.94 7.02
N SER A 9 -39.07 -1.92 6.14
CA SER A 9 -38.35 -3.16 6.43
C SER A 9 -36.86 -2.84 6.55
N PHE A 10 -36.22 -3.32 7.62
CA PHE A 10 -34.77 -3.29 7.75
C PHE A 10 -34.16 -4.12 6.61
N ALA A 11 -33.48 -3.45 5.70
CA ALA A 11 -32.52 -4.05 4.79
C ALA A 11 -31.18 -4.20 5.55
N PRO A 12 -30.34 -5.20 5.23
CA PRO A 12 -29.00 -5.29 5.80
C PRO A 12 -28.22 -4.02 5.45
N SER A 13 -27.47 -3.52 6.42
CA SER A 13 -26.58 -2.37 6.31
C SER A 13 -25.56 -2.60 5.20
N VAL A 14 -25.58 -1.74 4.18
CA VAL A 14 -24.49 -1.61 3.21
C VAL A 14 -23.33 -0.93 3.94
N GLN A 15 -22.19 -1.59 4.00
CA GLN A 15 -20.92 -1.07 4.52
C GLN A 15 -20.59 0.25 3.79
N ALA A 16 -20.19 1.29 4.53
CA ALA A 16 -19.66 2.50 3.89
C ALA A 16 -18.30 2.14 3.29
N ALA A 17 -18.11 2.34 2.00
CA ALA A 17 -16.80 2.15 1.36
C ALA A 17 -15.77 3.11 1.99
N SER A 18 -14.52 2.68 2.13
CA SER A 18 -13.38 3.50 2.61
C SER A 18 -13.01 4.64 1.67
N TYR A 19 -13.73 4.76 0.55
CA TYR A 19 -13.49 5.69 -0.53
C TYR A 19 -14.81 6.27 -1.03
N THR A 20 -14.74 7.43 -1.67
CA THR A 20 -15.90 8.08 -2.28
C THR A 20 -16.27 7.38 -3.58
N THR A 21 -17.51 6.92 -3.73
CA THR A 21 -18.02 6.40 -5.02
C THR A 21 -18.79 7.49 -5.75
N ILE A 22 -18.40 7.76 -7.00
CA ILE A 22 -19.11 8.64 -7.93
C ILE A 22 -19.72 7.78 -9.05
N GLU A 23 -21.02 7.49 -8.96
CA GLU A 23 -21.78 6.90 -10.06
C GLU A 23 -22.28 7.98 -11.02
N LEU A 24 -21.89 7.86 -12.29
CA LEU A 24 -22.38 8.71 -13.38
C LEU A 24 -23.49 8.00 -14.16
N SER A 25 -24.28 8.77 -14.91
CA SER A 25 -25.29 8.24 -15.82
C SER A 25 -24.79 8.23 -17.27
N ASP A 26 -25.31 7.31 -18.08
CA ASP A 26 -25.01 7.24 -19.51
C ASP A 26 -25.23 8.59 -20.21
N GLY A 27 -24.22 9.04 -20.96
CA GLY A 27 -24.21 10.32 -21.66
C GLY A 27 -23.91 11.55 -20.78
N ASP A 28 -23.66 11.39 -19.48
CA ASP A 28 -23.13 12.48 -18.66
C ASP A 28 -21.74 12.91 -19.17
N SER A 29 -21.39 14.18 -18.90
CA SER A 29 -20.06 14.71 -19.18
C SER A 29 -19.60 15.48 -17.95
N VAL A 30 -18.56 14.99 -17.30
CA VAL A 30 -17.96 15.60 -16.12
C VAL A 30 -16.54 16.07 -16.39
N GLN A 31 -16.17 17.18 -15.77
CA GLN A 31 -14.83 17.75 -15.88
C GLN A 31 -14.33 18.15 -14.50
N TYR A 32 -13.09 17.76 -14.19
CA TYR A 32 -12.39 18.08 -12.95
C TYR A 32 -11.11 18.86 -13.25
N TYR A 33 -10.62 19.61 -12.26
CA TYR A 33 -9.41 20.41 -12.34
C TYR A 33 -8.58 20.19 -11.09
N THR A 34 -7.29 19.87 -11.20
CA THR A 34 -6.44 19.65 -10.01
C THR A 34 -6.28 20.89 -9.15
N SER A 35 -6.48 22.08 -9.73
CA SER A 35 -6.49 23.35 -8.99
C SER A 35 -7.73 23.58 -8.12
N GLN A 36 -8.78 22.76 -8.26
CA GLN A 36 -10.09 22.96 -7.63
C GLN A 36 -10.61 21.71 -6.93
N ASP A 37 -10.26 20.54 -7.44
CA ASP A 37 -10.76 19.24 -7.01
C ASP A 37 -9.63 18.41 -6.39
N ASP A 38 -10.03 17.44 -5.59
CA ASP A 38 -9.19 16.36 -5.10
C ASP A 38 -10.00 15.07 -5.22
N LEU A 39 -9.52 14.16 -6.06
CA LEU A 39 -10.16 12.86 -6.28
C LEU A 39 -9.39 11.73 -5.59
N SER A 40 -8.59 12.05 -4.57
CA SER A 40 -7.98 11.03 -3.75
C SER A 40 -9.04 10.16 -3.07
N ASN A 41 -8.75 8.88 -2.88
CA ASN A 41 -9.68 7.90 -2.29
C ASN A 41 -11.05 7.93 -2.98
N THR A 42 -11.06 7.87 -4.32
CA THR A 42 -12.27 7.99 -5.13
C THR A 42 -12.35 6.93 -6.20
N ARG A 43 -13.51 6.29 -6.31
CA ARG A 43 -13.89 5.40 -7.41
C ARG A 43 -14.98 6.04 -8.25
N ILE A 44 -14.76 6.17 -9.56
CA ILE A 44 -15.76 6.64 -10.51
C ILE A 44 -16.31 5.46 -11.30
N ILE A 45 -17.63 5.30 -11.30
CA ILE A 45 -18.36 4.33 -12.12
C ILE A 45 -18.98 5.09 -13.31
N PRO A 46 -18.40 5.00 -14.53
CA PRO A 46 -18.77 5.89 -15.61
C PRO A 46 -20.15 5.61 -16.21
N ASN A 47 -20.55 4.34 -16.33
CA ASN A 47 -21.79 3.92 -17.01
C ASN A 47 -22.01 4.55 -18.40
N GLY A 48 -20.94 4.79 -19.17
CA GLY A 48 -21.03 5.50 -20.45
C GLY A 48 -20.93 7.03 -20.35
N ALA A 49 -20.53 7.58 -19.22
CA ALA A 49 -20.22 9.00 -19.11
C ALA A 49 -18.85 9.34 -19.72
N SER A 50 -18.70 10.59 -20.16
CA SER A 50 -17.43 11.20 -20.51
C SER A 50 -16.81 11.84 -19.27
N ILE A 51 -15.54 11.53 -19.01
CA ILE A 51 -14.76 12.04 -17.89
C ILE A 51 -13.51 12.73 -18.44
N GLU A 52 -13.27 13.96 -17.99
CA GLU A 52 -12.04 14.70 -18.25
C GLU A 52 -11.49 15.29 -16.96
N VAL A 53 -10.19 15.15 -16.72
CA VAL A 53 -9.42 15.72 -15.63
C VAL A 53 -8.37 16.62 -16.24
N THR A 54 -8.45 17.92 -15.98
CA THR A 54 -7.45 18.89 -16.40
C THR A 54 -6.42 19.01 -15.27
N VAL A 55 -5.18 18.58 -15.52
CA VAL A 55 -4.09 18.69 -14.54
C VAL A 55 -3.43 20.05 -14.73
N ASP A 56 -4.00 21.07 -14.08
CA ASP A 56 -3.65 22.49 -14.23
C ASP A 56 -2.90 23.10 -13.03
N SER A 57 -2.54 22.27 -12.06
CA SER A 57 -1.72 22.61 -10.91
C SER A 57 -0.91 21.41 -10.45
N GLY A 58 0.15 21.65 -9.67
CA GLY A 58 0.79 20.62 -8.88
C GLY A 58 -0.08 20.12 -7.71
N GLY A 59 0.43 19.11 -7.00
CA GLY A 59 -0.26 18.43 -5.91
C GLY A 59 -0.14 16.91 -6.03
N THR A 60 -0.69 16.19 -5.06
CA THR A 60 -0.70 14.72 -5.06
C THR A 60 -2.13 14.25 -4.95
N TRP A 61 -2.53 13.36 -5.84
CA TRP A 61 -3.71 12.53 -5.70
C TRP A 61 -3.29 11.08 -5.50
N GLU A 62 -4.01 10.37 -4.64
CA GLU A 62 -3.73 8.97 -4.32
C GLU A 62 -5.02 8.16 -4.29
N ASN A 63 -4.94 6.87 -4.60
CA ASN A 63 -6.03 5.92 -4.39
C ASN A 63 -7.24 6.27 -5.27
N PHE A 64 -7.01 6.26 -6.59
CA PHE A 64 -7.96 6.74 -7.58
C PHE A 64 -8.34 5.65 -8.57
N ALA A 65 -9.64 5.47 -8.80
CA ALA A 65 -10.12 4.49 -9.75
C ALA A 65 -11.18 5.02 -10.70
N ILE A 66 -11.13 4.53 -11.93
CA ILE A 66 -12.22 4.61 -12.90
C ILE A 66 -12.54 3.20 -13.39
N ASP A 67 -13.79 2.77 -13.20
CA ASP A 67 -14.28 1.50 -13.73
C ASP A 67 -14.29 1.50 -15.28
N GLU A 68 -14.46 0.31 -15.86
CA GLU A 68 -14.68 0.22 -17.30
C GLU A 68 -15.98 0.94 -17.74
N GLY A 69 -16.00 1.36 -19.00
CA GLY A 69 -17.19 1.93 -19.63
C GLY A 69 -17.20 3.46 -19.73
N THR A 70 -16.05 4.13 -19.69
CA THR A 70 -15.96 5.56 -20.02
C THR A 70 -16.23 5.79 -21.52
N HIS A 71 -17.08 6.75 -21.87
CA HIS A 71 -17.24 7.22 -23.26
C HIS A 71 -16.42 8.51 -23.46
N GLN A 72 -15.26 8.48 -24.16
CA GLN A 72 -14.67 9.73 -24.66
C GLN A 72 -15.46 10.25 -25.85
N GLY A 73 -16.11 11.41 -25.71
CA GLY A 73 -16.88 12.04 -26.79
C GLY A 73 -16.09 12.20 -28.10
N GLN A 74 -16.75 11.96 -29.24
CA GLN A 74 -16.15 12.01 -30.59
C GLN A 74 -15.38 13.32 -30.87
N ALA A 75 -14.11 13.14 -31.29
CA ALA A 75 -13.22 14.11 -31.93
C ALA A 75 -13.04 15.47 -31.21
N GLY A 76 -12.22 15.47 -30.16
CA GLY A 76 -11.69 16.71 -29.57
C GLY A 76 -11.20 16.63 -28.13
N SER A 77 -11.62 15.61 -27.36
CA SER A 77 -11.04 15.32 -26.04
C SER A 77 -9.66 14.69 -26.20
N ALA A 78 -8.69 15.17 -25.44
CA ALA A 78 -7.29 14.82 -25.62
C ALA A 78 -6.89 13.53 -24.88
N GLY A 79 -7.54 13.26 -23.74
CA GLY A 79 -7.37 12.09 -22.86
C GLY A 79 -8.33 12.20 -21.66
N ILE A 80 -8.37 11.18 -20.78
CA ILE A 80 -9.01 11.33 -19.46
C ILE A 80 -8.23 12.39 -18.67
N PHE A 81 -6.92 12.24 -18.55
CA PHE A 81 -6.03 13.25 -17.97
C PHE A 81 -5.45 14.11 -19.08
N ASN A 82 -5.83 15.39 -19.08
CA ASN A 82 -5.26 16.41 -19.94
C ASN A 82 -4.23 17.21 -19.14
N VAL A 83 -2.96 16.87 -19.31
CA VAL A 83 -1.86 17.32 -18.46
C VAL A 83 -1.30 18.65 -18.93
N GLN A 84 -1.30 19.65 -18.06
CA GLN A 84 -0.82 21.01 -18.32
C GLN A 84 -0.27 21.68 -17.04
N VAL A 85 0.50 20.91 -16.24
CA VAL A 85 1.12 21.41 -14.99
C VAL A 85 1.98 22.65 -15.27
N PRO A 86 1.83 23.74 -14.50
CA PRO A 86 2.64 24.96 -14.64
C PRO A 86 4.14 24.76 -14.39
N ASP A 87 4.96 25.64 -14.94
CA ASP A 87 6.41 25.65 -14.72
C ASP A 87 6.73 25.78 -13.22
N GLY A 88 7.66 24.94 -12.74
CA GLY A 88 8.06 24.88 -11.33
C GLY A 88 7.08 24.15 -10.40
N GLU A 89 5.98 23.59 -10.92
CA GLU A 89 5.05 22.74 -10.17
C GLU A 89 5.19 21.26 -10.55
N LYS A 90 4.80 20.38 -9.63
CA LYS A 90 4.78 18.93 -9.82
C LYS A 90 3.42 18.37 -9.42
N PHE A 91 2.81 17.60 -10.31
CA PHE A 91 1.63 16.80 -10.01
C PHE A 91 2.01 15.32 -9.87
N VAL A 92 1.43 14.62 -8.91
CA VAL A 92 1.61 13.18 -8.69
C VAL A 92 0.25 12.51 -8.65
N LEU A 93 0.04 11.46 -9.45
CA LEU A 93 -1.04 10.50 -9.28
C LEU A 93 -0.45 9.17 -8.86
N ASP A 94 -0.74 8.76 -7.63
CA ASP A 94 -0.29 7.50 -7.04
C ASP A 94 -1.44 6.52 -6.86
N ASN A 95 -1.13 5.23 -6.89
CA ASN A 95 -2.03 4.10 -6.66
C ASN A 95 -3.37 4.25 -7.41
N TYR A 96 -3.38 3.91 -8.70
CA TYR A 96 -4.55 4.13 -9.53
C TYR A 96 -4.92 2.96 -10.46
N TYR A 97 -6.20 2.84 -10.75
CA TYR A 97 -6.74 1.88 -11.74
C TYR A 97 -7.64 2.59 -12.75
N ILE A 98 -7.35 2.46 -14.04
CA ILE A 98 -8.22 2.98 -15.11
C ILE A 98 -8.63 1.83 -16.04
N GLY A 99 -9.90 1.46 -15.94
CA GLY A 99 -10.54 0.46 -16.79
C GLY A 99 -10.72 0.91 -18.24
N GLY A 100 -11.16 -0.02 -19.08
CA GLY A 100 -11.36 0.20 -20.50
C GLY A 100 -12.45 1.21 -20.83
N SER A 101 -12.35 1.83 -22.00
CA SER A 101 -13.46 2.64 -22.50
C SER A 101 -14.66 1.78 -22.92
N ALA A 102 -15.84 2.38 -23.02
CA ALA A 102 -17.05 1.72 -23.48
C ALA A 102 -16.98 1.19 -24.94
N GLY A 103 -16.08 1.74 -25.76
CA GLY A 103 -15.83 1.28 -27.14
C GLY A 103 -14.80 0.15 -27.23
N GLY A 104 -13.99 -0.05 -26.20
CA GLY A 104 -12.84 -0.95 -26.20
C GLY A 104 -11.64 -0.40 -26.99
N GLY A 105 -10.43 -0.64 -26.51
CA GLY A 105 -9.18 -0.04 -26.95
C GLY A 105 -8.61 -0.47 -28.30
N ARG A 106 -9.44 -0.86 -29.28
CA ARG A 106 -8.96 -1.46 -30.54
C ARG A 106 -8.87 -0.48 -31.71
N ASP A 107 -9.78 0.50 -31.81
CA ASP A 107 -9.77 1.52 -32.86
C ASP A 107 -9.55 2.92 -32.28
N LYS A 108 -8.69 3.70 -32.94
CA LYS A 108 -8.48 5.13 -32.62
C LYS A 108 -9.71 6.01 -32.80
N ASN A 109 -10.71 5.53 -33.54
CA ASN A 109 -11.94 6.26 -33.83
C ASN A 109 -13.08 5.88 -32.87
N ASP A 110 -12.85 4.90 -32.00
CA ASP A 110 -13.76 4.55 -30.90
C ASP A 110 -13.52 5.48 -29.70
N ASP A 111 -14.34 5.34 -28.67
CA ASP A 111 -14.34 6.19 -27.48
C ASP A 111 -13.12 5.93 -26.53
N SER A 112 -12.03 5.35 -27.04
CA SER A 112 -10.85 4.82 -26.32
C SER A 112 -9.51 5.40 -26.82
N SER A 113 -9.40 6.70 -27.10
CA SER A 113 -8.19 7.21 -27.74
C SER A 113 -6.97 7.16 -26.80
N THR A 114 -7.12 7.72 -25.59
CA THR A 114 -5.99 7.97 -24.67
C THR A 114 -6.46 8.08 -23.22
N VAL A 115 -5.71 7.54 -22.25
CA VAL A 115 -5.90 7.85 -20.82
C VAL A 115 -5.19 9.14 -20.46
N VAL A 116 -3.87 9.22 -20.63
CA VAL A 116 -3.09 10.42 -20.33
C VAL A 116 -2.61 11.08 -21.62
N PHE A 117 -2.98 12.34 -21.78
CA PHE A 117 -2.48 13.20 -22.83
C PHE A 117 -1.81 14.40 -22.20
N ASN A 118 -0.58 14.70 -22.60
CA ASN A 118 0.02 15.98 -22.23
C ASN A 118 -0.24 17.04 -23.29
N SER A 119 -0.66 18.22 -22.83
CA SER A 119 -0.80 19.41 -23.66
C SER A 119 0.57 19.91 -24.11
N ILE A 120 0.58 20.69 -25.19
CA ILE A 120 1.75 21.47 -25.59
C ILE A 120 2.13 22.51 -24.53
N ASP A 121 1.16 22.92 -23.71
CA ASP A 121 1.29 23.90 -22.63
C ASP A 121 1.85 23.34 -21.31
N HIS A 122 2.08 22.03 -21.22
CA HIS A 122 2.66 21.43 -20.02
C HIS A 122 4.13 21.86 -19.88
N ALA A 123 4.45 22.51 -18.75
CA ALA A 123 5.76 23.12 -18.47
C ALA A 123 6.43 22.59 -17.19
N GLY A 124 5.63 22.10 -16.23
CA GLY A 124 6.12 21.49 -14.98
C GLY A 124 6.40 19.99 -15.12
N GLU A 125 6.28 19.27 -14.00
CA GLU A 125 6.43 17.80 -13.95
C GLU A 125 5.09 17.13 -13.64
N ALA A 126 4.78 16.03 -14.30
CA ALA A 126 3.68 15.15 -13.92
C ALA A 126 4.17 13.71 -13.78
N GLU A 127 3.94 13.14 -12.61
CA GLU A 127 4.31 11.78 -12.24
C GLU A 127 3.06 10.92 -12.09
N PHE A 128 3.10 9.73 -12.71
CA PHE A 128 2.10 8.69 -12.56
C PHE A 128 2.80 7.46 -12.01
N LYS A 129 2.40 7.00 -10.82
CA LYS A 129 3.01 5.86 -10.15
C LYS A 129 2.02 4.84 -9.60
N ASN A 130 2.49 3.59 -9.47
CA ASN A 130 1.73 2.45 -8.94
C ASN A 130 0.36 2.28 -9.63
N GLY A 131 0.36 2.22 -10.96
CA GLY A 131 -0.85 2.39 -11.75
C GLY A 131 -1.15 1.25 -12.71
N PHE A 132 -2.42 0.90 -12.85
CA PHE A 132 -2.91 -0.12 -13.77
C PHE A 132 -3.83 0.49 -14.83
N VAL A 133 -3.50 0.27 -16.10
CA VAL A 133 -4.34 0.73 -17.23
C VAL A 133 -4.59 -0.41 -18.21
N THR A 134 -5.85 -0.59 -18.60
CA THR A 134 -6.23 -1.64 -19.55
C THR A 134 -7.28 -1.20 -20.56
N ASP A 135 -7.19 -1.74 -21.77
CA ASP A 135 -8.22 -1.64 -22.82
C ASP A 135 -8.39 -0.25 -23.44
N TRP A 136 -7.27 0.37 -23.84
CA TRP A 136 -7.19 1.67 -24.52
C TRP A 136 -6.39 1.61 -25.82
N TYR A 137 -6.73 2.42 -26.83
CA TYR A 137 -6.00 2.43 -28.11
C TYR A 137 -4.54 2.87 -27.92
N GLN A 138 -4.33 4.00 -27.22
CA GLN A 138 -3.01 4.54 -26.91
C GLN A 138 -2.98 5.10 -25.47
N PRO A 139 -2.84 4.25 -24.43
CA PRO A 139 -2.95 4.61 -23.02
C PRO A 139 -2.27 5.94 -22.64
N TYR A 140 -0.97 6.09 -22.91
CA TYR A 140 -0.21 7.30 -22.60
C TYR A 140 0.33 7.95 -23.87
N TYR A 141 -0.26 9.10 -24.21
CA TYR A 141 0.17 9.98 -25.30
C TYR A 141 0.82 11.25 -24.71
N CYS A 142 2.09 11.11 -24.32
CA CYS A 142 2.79 12.12 -23.53
C CYS A 142 4.01 12.74 -24.24
N SER A 143 3.86 13.11 -25.52
CA SER A 143 4.97 13.71 -26.29
C SER A 143 4.85 15.19 -26.63
N ASN A 144 3.70 15.83 -26.40
CA ASN A 144 3.42 17.12 -27.03
C ASN A 144 4.13 18.31 -26.39
N SER A 145 4.44 18.24 -25.09
CA SER A 145 5.25 19.26 -24.41
C SER A 145 6.65 19.42 -25.01
N GLY A 146 7.16 18.40 -25.73
CA GLY A 146 8.45 18.47 -26.42
C GLY A 146 8.37 18.90 -27.89
N ASN A 147 7.23 19.41 -28.36
CA ASN A 147 7.07 19.80 -29.76
C ASN A 147 8.10 20.84 -30.20
N PRO A 148 8.84 20.59 -31.30
CA PRO A 148 9.81 21.54 -31.79
C PRO A 148 9.13 22.76 -32.47
N PRO A 149 9.81 23.91 -32.55
CA PRO A 149 9.24 25.16 -33.06
C PRO A 149 8.79 25.09 -34.52
N ASP A 150 9.38 24.21 -35.33
CA ASP A 150 9.08 24.06 -36.76
C ASP A 150 7.78 23.27 -37.01
N ARG A 151 7.31 22.50 -36.03
CA ARG A 151 6.04 21.77 -36.07
C ARG A 151 4.84 22.69 -35.83
N ASN A 152 5.01 23.74 -35.04
CA ASN A 152 4.00 24.75 -34.78
C ASN A 152 4.65 26.12 -34.58
N SER A 153 4.75 26.90 -35.66
CA SER A 153 5.48 28.18 -35.68
C SER A 153 4.97 29.22 -34.69
N ASP A 154 3.75 29.03 -34.18
CA ASP A 154 3.07 29.98 -33.31
C ASP A 154 3.07 29.54 -31.84
N HIS A 155 3.48 28.29 -31.53
CA HIS A 155 3.45 27.72 -30.18
C HIS A 155 4.31 26.45 -30.09
N GLU A 156 5.57 26.59 -29.64
CA GLU A 156 6.44 25.46 -29.29
C GLU A 156 5.96 24.77 -28.01
N GLY A 157 6.36 23.50 -27.82
CA GLY A 157 6.09 22.81 -26.56
C GLY A 157 6.85 23.44 -25.39
N TYR A 158 6.21 23.52 -24.22
CA TYR A 158 6.79 24.17 -23.04
C TYR A 158 7.80 23.30 -22.29
N GLY A 159 8.03 22.07 -22.73
CA GLY A 159 9.11 21.21 -22.24
C GLY A 159 8.83 20.50 -20.91
N GLY A 160 7.58 20.52 -20.41
CA GLY A 160 7.22 19.81 -19.18
C GLY A 160 7.42 18.30 -19.29
N ASP A 161 7.91 17.71 -18.20
CA ASP A 161 8.37 16.33 -18.13
C ASP A 161 7.30 15.39 -17.56
N ILE A 162 7.26 14.18 -18.11
CA ILE A 162 6.34 13.13 -17.68
C ILE A 162 7.15 11.97 -17.12
N ILE A 163 6.83 11.58 -15.90
CA ILE A 163 7.46 10.46 -15.20
C ILE A 163 6.43 9.35 -15.02
N PHE A 164 6.73 8.16 -15.56
CA PHE A 164 6.00 6.93 -15.28
C PHE A 164 6.85 6.06 -14.37
N GLN A 165 6.29 5.57 -13.27
CA GLN A 165 7.00 4.73 -12.32
C GLN A 165 6.13 3.56 -11.85
N ASN A 166 6.63 2.33 -11.90
CA ASN A 166 5.90 1.16 -11.42
C ASN A 166 4.47 1.05 -11.99
N LEU A 167 4.34 1.09 -13.32
CA LEU A 167 3.04 1.00 -14.00
C LEU A 167 2.86 -0.36 -14.68
N TYR A 168 1.64 -0.88 -14.66
CA TYR A 168 1.22 -2.00 -15.51
C TYR A 168 0.25 -1.52 -16.58
N THR A 169 0.55 -1.80 -17.84
CA THR A 169 -0.33 -1.46 -18.96
C THR A 169 -0.57 -2.65 -19.87
N GLU A 170 -1.83 -2.99 -20.09
CA GLU A 170 -2.20 -4.09 -20.96
C GLU A 170 -3.35 -3.79 -21.91
N ARG A 171 -3.58 -4.69 -22.88
CA ARG A 171 -4.70 -4.63 -23.83
C ARG A 171 -4.79 -3.29 -24.57
N PHE A 172 -3.80 -3.00 -25.39
CA PHE A 172 -3.75 -1.77 -26.18
C PHE A 172 -3.43 -2.04 -27.65
N ALA A 173 -3.79 -1.10 -28.54
CA ALA A 173 -3.67 -1.30 -29.99
C ALA A 173 -2.51 -0.55 -30.66
N HIS A 174 -2.04 0.57 -30.10
CA HIS A 174 -1.07 1.44 -30.78
C HIS A 174 0.25 1.63 -30.03
N THR A 175 0.24 2.36 -28.93
CA THR A 175 1.43 2.58 -28.10
C THR A 175 1.04 2.69 -26.63
N ALA A 176 1.67 1.92 -25.74
CA ALA A 176 1.46 2.05 -24.30
C ALA A 176 2.11 3.33 -23.76
N TYR A 177 3.46 3.43 -23.80
CA TYR A 177 4.18 4.60 -23.26
C TYR A 177 4.84 5.46 -24.34
N ARG A 178 4.22 6.58 -24.70
CA ARG A 178 4.81 7.55 -25.63
C ARG A 178 5.30 8.79 -24.89
N LEU A 179 6.59 9.08 -25.00
CA LEU A 179 7.25 10.22 -24.36
C LEU A 179 7.86 11.17 -25.40
N GLY A 180 8.20 12.39 -24.99
CA GLY A 180 8.67 13.40 -25.93
C GLY A 180 9.58 14.51 -25.40
N THR A 181 10.09 14.47 -24.17
CA THR A 181 11.08 15.45 -23.66
C THR A 181 12.34 14.71 -23.17
N ASP A 182 13.46 15.41 -23.03
CA ASP A 182 14.71 14.81 -22.52
C ASP A 182 14.61 14.43 -21.03
N GLY A 183 13.76 15.10 -20.25
CA GLY A 183 13.57 14.81 -18.82
C GLY A 183 12.49 13.76 -18.52
N SER A 184 11.66 13.41 -19.51
CA SER A 184 10.62 12.38 -19.34
C SER A 184 11.21 10.97 -19.14
N LYS A 185 10.58 10.19 -18.27
CA LYS A 185 11.06 8.85 -17.88
C LYS A 185 9.94 7.82 -17.79
N CYS A 186 10.31 6.56 -17.99
CA CYS A 186 9.49 5.40 -17.72
C CYS A 186 10.35 4.38 -16.97
N ILE A 187 10.02 4.14 -15.70
CA ILE A 187 10.86 3.45 -14.71
C ILE A 187 10.07 2.28 -14.14
N ASP A 188 10.65 1.08 -14.10
CA ASP A 188 10.06 -0.12 -13.49
C ASP A 188 8.64 -0.45 -14.00
N CYS A 189 8.36 -0.14 -15.27
CA CYS A 189 7.03 -0.36 -15.85
C CYS A 189 6.96 -1.69 -16.60
N VAL A 190 5.76 -2.26 -16.68
CA VAL A 190 5.45 -3.49 -17.41
C VAL A 190 4.38 -3.24 -18.48
N VAL A 191 4.64 -3.71 -19.69
CA VAL A 191 3.69 -3.65 -20.81
C VAL A 191 3.36 -5.04 -21.32
N ALA A 192 2.11 -5.47 -21.15
CA ALA A 192 1.66 -6.82 -21.44
C ALA A 192 0.48 -6.86 -22.44
N ASN A 193 0.24 -8.04 -23.02
CA ASN A 193 -1.00 -8.39 -23.74
C ASN A 193 -1.54 -7.35 -24.76
N PRO A 194 -0.74 -6.82 -25.70
CA PRO A 194 -1.26 -5.92 -26.73
C PRO A 194 -2.24 -6.64 -27.68
N TYR A 195 -3.11 -5.88 -28.35
CA TYR A 195 -3.99 -6.41 -29.37
C TYR A 195 -3.22 -6.85 -30.62
N GLU A 196 -3.34 -8.14 -30.98
CA GLU A 196 -2.63 -8.71 -32.13
C GLU A 196 -3.25 -8.34 -33.50
N SER A 197 -4.53 -7.95 -33.53
CA SER A 197 -5.31 -7.80 -34.78
C SER A 197 -5.10 -6.49 -35.54
N ASP A 198 -4.56 -5.45 -34.89
CA ASP A 198 -4.73 -4.06 -35.34
C ASP A 198 -3.40 -3.36 -35.73
N GLY A 199 -2.31 -4.11 -35.81
CA GLY A 199 -0.96 -3.65 -36.18
C GLY A 199 0.07 -4.00 -35.10
N PRO A 200 1.39 -3.87 -35.36
CA PRO A 200 2.38 -4.13 -34.32
C PRO A 200 2.34 -2.98 -33.31
N ALA A 201 1.53 -3.16 -32.27
CA ALA A 201 1.52 -2.31 -31.09
C ALA A 201 2.95 -2.10 -30.58
N ARG A 202 3.20 -0.93 -30.00
CA ARG A 202 4.51 -0.55 -29.45
C ARG A 202 4.38 -0.47 -27.95
N SER A 203 5.26 -1.14 -27.23
CA SER A 203 5.30 -1.00 -25.79
C SER A 203 5.76 0.41 -25.39
N ALA A 204 6.70 0.98 -26.15
CA ALA A 204 7.13 2.35 -25.93
C ALA A 204 7.50 3.09 -27.22
N TRP A 205 7.47 4.43 -27.15
CA TRP A 205 7.90 5.31 -28.24
C TRP A 205 8.49 6.63 -27.73
N ALA A 206 9.80 6.80 -27.93
CA ALA A 206 10.46 8.10 -27.92
C ALA A 206 10.11 8.88 -29.19
N TYR A 207 9.00 9.62 -29.15
CA TYR A 207 8.45 10.27 -30.35
C TYR A 207 9.23 11.54 -30.76
N LEU A 208 9.74 12.25 -29.76
CA LEU A 208 10.55 13.48 -29.85
C LEU A 208 11.62 13.41 -28.76
N ASN A 209 12.73 14.13 -28.94
CA ASN A 209 13.79 14.27 -27.95
C ASN A 209 14.33 12.90 -27.47
N ASN A 210 14.94 12.84 -26.29
CA ASN A 210 15.66 11.64 -25.82
C ASN A 210 15.19 11.15 -24.43
N PRO A 211 13.91 10.75 -24.28
CA PRO A 211 13.39 10.27 -22.99
C PRO A 211 14.07 8.97 -22.54
N THR A 212 14.06 8.75 -21.23
CA THR A 212 14.65 7.56 -20.61
C THR A 212 13.61 6.46 -20.39
N TYR A 213 13.99 5.23 -20.70
CA TYR A 213 13.28 4.02 -20.31
C TYR A 213 14.23 3.18 -19.47
N ASP A 214 13.85 2.93 -18.23
CA ASP A 214 14.67 2.32 -17.19
C ASP A 214 13.90 1.12 -16.63
N ASN A 215 14.51 -0.06 -16.69
CA ASN A 215 13.88 -1.33 -16.29
C ASN A 215 12.46 -1.54 -16.86
N LEU A 216 12.25 -1.17 -18.14
CA LEU A 216 10.98 -1.42 -18.81
C LEU A 216 10.90 -2.89 -19.25
N GLN A 217 9.88 -3.61 -18.76
CA GLN A 217 9.53 -4.96 -19.18
C GLN A 217 8.47 -4.91 -20.28
N PHE A 218 8.77 -5.41 -21.49
CA PHE A 218 7.92 -5.12 -22.65
C PHE A 218 7.54 -6.31 -23.55
N ALA A 219 6.25 -6.39 -23.89
CA ALA A 219 5.71 -7.41 -24.77
C ALA A 219 6.05 -7.25 -26.27
N THR A 220 6.45 -6.06 -26.74
CA THR A 220 6.67 -5.84 -28.18
C THR A 220 8.00 -5.16 -28.47
N LYS A 221 8.01 -3.85 -28.68
CA LYS A 221 9.18 -3.08 -29.10
C LYS A 221 9.11 -1.66 -28.55
N ILE A 222 10.29 -1.06 -28.46
CA ILE A 222 10.47 0.36 -28.22
C ILE A 222 10.83 1.00 -29.57
N VAL A 223 10.20 2.13 -29.90
CA VAL A 223 10.47 2.87 -31.14
C VAL A 223 11.06 4.22 -30.81
N SER A 224 11.86 4.76 -31.71
CA SER A 224 12.35 6.14 -31.61
C SER A 224 12.21 6.86 -32.94
N GLY A 225 12.16 8.19 -32.85
CA GLY A 225 12.01 9.04 -34.02
C GLY A 225 10.56 9.23 -34.45
N SER A 226 10.33 10.35 -35.11
CA SER A 226 9.10 10.65 -35.81
C SER A 226 9.38 11.45 -37.08
N GLN A 227 8.35 11.73 -37.87
CA GLN A 227 8.45 12.64 -39.01
C GLN A 227 8.79 14.09 -38.63
N HIS A 228 8.77 14.42 -37.34
CA HIS A 228 9.04 15.76 -36.80
C HIS A 228 10.38 15.84 -36.06
N ASP A 229 10.97 14.69 -35.73
CA ASP A 229 12.28 14.57 -35.09
C ASP A 229 12.84 13.20 -35.46
N GLU A 230 13.62 13.15 -36.54
CA GLU A 230 14.25 11.90 -37.01
C GLU A 230 15.45 11.49 -36.12
N ASP A 231 15.94 12.42 -35.29
CA ASP A 231 17.12 12.23 -34.43
C ASP A 231 16.77 11.79 -33.01
N ALA A 232 15.50 11.87 -32.60
CA ALA A 232 15.01 11.38 -31.31
C ALA A 232 15.41 9.93 -31.04
N LYS A 233 15.90 9.66 -29.83
CA LYS A 233 16.36 8.34 -29.38
C LYS A 233 15.94 8.06 -27.96
N ALA A 234 15.29 6.93 -27.74
CA ALA A 234 15.13 6.37 -26.40
C ALA A 234 16.51 6.12 -25.78
N TYR A 235 16.71 6.57 -24.55
CA TYR A 235 17.83 6.17 -23.71
C TYR A 235 17.39 5.00 -22.84
N LEU A 236 18.02 3.84 -23.01
CA LEU A 236 17.62 2.60 -22.34
C LEU A 236 18.58 2.25 -21.21
N ILE A 237 18.02 1.82 -20.09
CA ILE A 237 18.72 1.20 -18.96
C ILE A 237 17.96 -0.10 -18.64
N ASP A 238 18.66 -1.23 -18.62
CA ASP A 238 18.15 -2.54 -18.16
C ASP A 238 16.74 -2.95 -18.65
N CYS A 239 16.37 -2.58 -19.88
CA CYS A 239 15.06 -2.92 -20.44
C CYS A 239 15.03 -4.35 -21.00
N GLU A 240 13.97 -5.10 -20.73
CA GLU A 240 13.82 -6.48 -21.20
C GLU A 240 12.56 -6.67 -22.05
N GLY A 241 12.68 -7.43 -23.14
CA GLY A 241 11.59 -7.74 -24.06
C GLY A 241 11.27 -9.24 -24.17
N THR A 242 10.22 -9.56 -24.92
CA THR A 242 9.84 -10.95 -25.26
C THR A 242 10.28 -11.39 -26.67
N GLY A 243 11.30 -10.75 -27.26
CA GLY A 243 11.83 -11.08 -28.59
C GLY A 243 11.45 -10.13 -29.74
N GLY A 244 11.40 -8.83 -29.49
CA GLY A 244 11.04 -7.80 -30.48
C GLY A 244 12.20 -7.21 -31.29
N ASP A 245 11.91 -6.82 -32.54
CA ASP A 245 12.85 -6.12 -33.44
C ASP A 245 13.14 -4.70 -32.91
N MET A 246 14.27 -4.55 -32.23
CA MET A 246 14.91 -3.26 -31.97
C MET A 246 15.96 -3.04 -33.07
N THR A 247 15.63 -2.24 -34.10
CA THR A 247 16.61 -1.99 -35.17
C THR A 247 17.84 -1.29 -34.58
N SER A 248 19.00 -1.94 -34.68
CA SER A 248 20.28 -1.40 -34.20
C SER A 248 20.49 0.06 -34.65
N GLY A 249 20.71 0.98 -33.71
CA GLY A 249 20.90 2.42 -33.97
C GLY A 249 19.69 3.30 -33.63
N GLY A 250 18.55 2.71 -33.28
CA GLY A 250 17.32 3.39 -32.88
C GLY A 250 17.22 3.77 -31.40
N TYR A 251 18.26 3.57 -30.59
CA TYR A 251 18.30 3.94 -29.17
C TYR A 251 19.74 4.26 -28.74
N THR A 252 19.91 4.78 -27.54
CA THR A 252 21.17 4.96 -26.80
C THR A 252 21.10 4.22 -25.46
N GLY A 253 22.22 4.06 -24.75
CA GLY A 253 22.27 3.28 -23.51
C GLY A 253 22.43 1.78 -23.76
N ASP A 254 21.84 0.98 -22.88
CA ASP A 254 22.00 -0.47 -22.89
C ASP A 254 21.17 -1.14 -23.98
N ALA A 255 21.70 -2.24 -24.51
CA ALA A 255 20.94 -3.05 -25.45
C ALA A 255 19.89 -3.85 -24.67
N PRO A 256 18.61 -3.81 -25.08
CA PRO A 256 17.58 -4.55 -24.37
C PRO A 256 17.82 -6.06 -24.49
N THR A 257 17.49 -6.78 -23.43
CA THR A 257 17.65 -8.24 -23.31
C THR A 257 16.32 -8.95 -23.62
N ASP A 258 16.39 -10.26 -23.86
CA ASP A 258 15.21 -11.13 -23.87
C ASP A 258 15.02 -11.70 -22.46
N GLY A 259 13.78 -11.80 -21.99
CA GLY A 259 13.52 -12.35 -20.65
C GLY A 259 12.37 -11.70 -19.89
N ALA A 260 11.69 -10.72 -20.50
CA ALA A 260 10.78 -9.84 -19.78
C ALA A 260 9.78 -10.56 -18.88
N ASP A 261 9.68 -10.10 -17.64
CA ASP A 261 8.57 -10.45 -16.75
C ASP A 261 7.36 -9.56 -17.06
N LEU A 262 6.30 -10.18 -17.56
CA LEU A 262 5.08 -9.49 -17.94
C LEU A 262 3.97 -9.63 -16.88
N SER A 263 4.30 -10.04 -15.65
CA SER A 263 3.35 -10.00 -14.55
C SER A 263 3.08 -8.57 -14.09
N VAL A 264 1.98 -8.38 -13.38
CA VAL A 264 1.71 -7.12 -12.67
C VAL A 264 2.83 -6.88 -11.65
N PRO A 265 3.48 -5.70 -11.63
CA PRO A 265 4.47 -5.36 -10.62
C PRO A 265 3.87 -5.34 -9.21
N SER A 266 4.72 -5.54 -8.21
CA SER A 266 4.32 -5.36 -6.81
C SER A 266 3.80 -3.94 -6.57
N GLY A 267 2.78 -3.80 -5.72
CA GLY A 267 2.18 -2.52 -5.36
C GLY A 267 1.29 -1.87 -6.43
N VAL A 268 1.10 -2.49 -7.60
CA VAL A 268 0.17 -2.02 -8.63
C VAL A 268 -1.23 -2.61 -8.40
N PRO A 269 -2.29 -1.79 -8.23
CA PRO A 269 -3.63 -2.29 -7.98
C PRO A 269 -4.20 -2.99 -9.22
N THR A 270 -4.90 -4.10 -9.03
CA THR A 270 -5.47 -4.91 -10.11
C THR A 270 -6.97 -4.71 -10.31
N SER A 271 -7.60 -3.90 -9.47
CA SER A 271 -9.04 -3.59 -9.57
C SER A 271 -9.36 -2.14 -9.18
N PRO A 272 -10.53 -1.60 -9.61
CA PRO A 272 -10.98 -0.29 -9.18
C PRO A 272 -11.18 -0.18 -7.67
N ASP A 273 -11.67 -1.25 -7.03
CA ASP A 273 -11.86 -1.31 -5.58
C ASP A 273 -10.52 -1.20 -4.86
N GLU A 274 -9.55 -2.03 -5.27
CA GLU A 274 -8.20 -2.03 -4.71
C GLU A 274 -7.53 -0.67 -4.86
N ALA A 275 -7.57 -0.04 -6.05
CA ALA A 275 -6.99 1.29 -6.21
C ALA A 275 -7.71 2.34 -5.34
N ALA A 276 -9.04 2.42 -5.39
CA ALA A 276 -9.77 3.48 -4.69
C ALA A 276 -9.70 3.36 -3.16
N SER A 277 -9.59 2.13 -2.63
CA SER A 277 -9.47 1.88 -1.21
C SER A 277 -8.07 2.13 -0.64
N GLY A 278 -7.09 2.48 -1.48
CA GLY A 278 -5.69 2.59 -1.09
C GLY A 278 -4.87 1.32 -1.26
N GLY A 279 -5.50 0.26 -1.75
CA GLY A 279 -4.92 -1.06 -1.86
C GLY A 279 -4.33 -1.50 -0.52
N PRO A 280 -3.52 -2.55 -0.50
CA PRO A 280 -2.69 -2.88 0.66
C PRO A 280 -1.54 -1.86 0.88
N ASN A 281 -1.62 -0.62 0.37
CA ASN A 281 -0.51 0.34 0.31
C ASN A 281 -0.64 1.57 1.23
N SER A 282 -1.61 1.59 2.16
CA SER A 282 -1.38 2.29 3.43
C SER A 282 -0.84 1.26 4.42
N ASP A 283 0.46 1.38 4.69
CA ASP A 283 1.38 0.37 5.23
C ASP A 283 2.03 -0.48 4.14
N PRO A 284 3.34 -0.73 4.17
CA PRO A 284 3.90 -1.89 3.49
C PRO A 284 3.27 -3.12 4.15
N GLU A 285 2.14 -3.59 3.61
CA GLU A 285 1.66 -4.92 3.94
C GLU A 285 2.77 -5.89 3.55
N PRO A 286 3.26 -6.71 4.50
CA PRO A 286 4.22 -7.74 4.17
C PRO A 286 3.65 -8.59 3.02
N SER A 287 4.49 -8.86 2.01
CA SER A 287 4.09 -9.67 0.85
C SER A 287 3.20 -10.86 1.28
N SER A 288 2.01 -10.96 0.68
CA SER A 288 0.86 -11.86 0.96
C SER A 288 1.13 -13.37 1.21
N GLY A 289 2.04 -13.73 2.11
CA GLY A 289 2.59 -15.08 2.23
C GLY A 289 2.64 -15.66 3.64
N THR A 290 2.81 -14.85 4.70
CA THR A 290 2.87 -15.37 6.08
C THR A 290 1.47 -15.42 6.69
N PRO A 291 0.93 -16.62 7.01
CA PRO A 291 -0.32 -16.73 7.73
C PRO A 291 -0.14 -16.35 9.20
N HIS A 292 -1.17 -15.71 9.76
CA HIS A 292 -1.28 -15.35 11.17
C HIS A 292 -2.41 -16.14 11.82
N ASP A 293 -2.32 -16.32 13.14
CA ASP A 293 -3.31 -17.04 13.91
C ASP A 293 -4.16 -16.03 14.69
N LEU A 294 -5.48 -16.21 14.69
CA LEU A 294 -6.42 -15.54 15.58
C LEU A 294 -7.05 -16.61 16.48
N ILE A 295 -6.90 -16.46 17.79
CA ILE A 295 -7.48 -17.35 18.79
C ILE A 295 -8.53 -16.60 19.59
N VAL A 296 -9.76 -17.11 19.58
CA VAL A 296 -10.82 -16.65 20.49
C VAL A 296 -10.92 -17.65 21.64
N ASP A 297 -10.49 -17.26 22.83
CA ASP A 297 -10.49 -18.09 24.03
C ASP A 297 -11.61 -17.68 24.99
N GLY A 298 -12.71 -18.44 24.96
CA GLY A 298 -13.76 -18.40 25.98
C GLY A 298 -13.70 -19.61 26.91
N SER A 299 -12.54 -20.26 27.09
CA SER A 299 -12.45 -21.53 27.81
C SER A 299 -12.41 -21.39 29.33
N LEU A 300 -12.15 -20.18 29.83
CA LEU A 300 -12.04 -19.88 31.26
C LEU A 300 -13.40 -19.66 31.94
N ASP A 301 -14.43 -19.29 31.17
CA ASP A 301 -15.79 -19.10 31.64
C ASP A 301 -16.80 -19.78 30.70
N SER A 302 -18.01 -20.06 31.17
CA SER A 302 -19.08 -20.65 30.35
C SER A 302 -20.07 -19.62 29.78
N THR A 303 -19.88 -18.35 30.12
CA THR A 303 -20.61 -17.21 29.57
C THR A 303 -20.36 -17.14 28.09
N SER A 304 -21.43 -17.00 27.31
CA SER A 304 -21.32 -16.96 25.85
C SER A 304 -20.72 -15.63 25.40
N ALA A 305 -19.73 -15.67 24.53
CA ALA A 305 -19.29 -14.52 23.74
C ALA A 305 -19.52 -14.81 22.26
N SER A 306 -19.98 -13.82 21.50
CA SER A 306 -20.05 -13.88 20.05
C SER A 306 -19.07 -12.91 19.43
N TYR A 307 -18.55 -13.26 18.26
CA TYR A 307 -17.62 -12.42 17.53
C TYR A 307 -17.88 -12.48 16.03
N ASP A 308 -17.51 -11.40 15.35
CA ASP A 308 -17.37 -11.34 13.90
C ASP A 308 -16.15 -10.46 13.56
N PHE A 309 -15.39 -10.87 12.57
CA PHE A 309 -14.23 -10.11 12.12
C PHE A 309 -14.06 -10.21 10.61
N SER A 310 -13.36 -9.21 10.08
CA SER A 310 -12.88 -9.21 8.71
C SER A 310 -11.39 -8.91 8.65
N VAL A 311 -10.74 -9.44 7.62
CA VAL A 311 -9.31 -9.26 7.35
C VAL A 311 -9.09 -8.66 5.97
N THR A 312 -7.93 -8.05 5.72
CA THR A 312 -7.58 -7.56 4.36
C THR A 312 -7.28 -8.70 3.40
N GLY A 313 -6.83 -9.86 3.90
CA GLY A 313 -6.58 -11.07 3.13
C GLY A 313 -7.68 -12.13 3.23
N ASN A 314 -7.29 -13.39 3.35
CA ASN A 314 -8.21 -14.52 3.49
C ASN A 314 -8.18 -15.07 4.92
N VAL A 315 -9.27 -15.68 5.36
CA VAL A 315 -9.40 -16.37 6.64
C VAL A 315 -9.93 -17.79 6.46
N THR A 316 -9.36 -18.73 7.19
CA THR A 316 -9.79 -20.12 7.27
C THR A 316 -9.83 -20.59 8.71
N THR A 317 -10.61 -21.63 9.00
CA THR A 317 -10.74 -22.20 10.35
C THR A 317 -9.62 -23.20 10.63
N MET A 318 -8.93 -23.11 11.78
CA MET A 318 -7.83 -24.02 12.13
C MET A 318 -8.30 -25.41 12.61
N ASP A 319 -9.44 -25.52 13.29
CA ASP A 319 -10.01 -26.79 13.75
C ASP A 319 -11.54 -26.65 13.93
N ASP A 320 -12.34 -27.46 13.19
CA ASP A 320 -13.83 -27.55 13.17
C ASP A 320 -14.56 -26.75 14.29
N PRO A 321 -14.67 -25.41 14.15
CA PRO A 321 -15.25 -24.56 15.17
C PRO A 321 -16.76 -24.82 15.17
N GLN A 322 -17.38 -24.92 16.34
CA GLN A 322 -18.65 -25.66 16.60
C GLN A 322 -19.92 -25.08 15.92
N GLY A 323 -19.91 -24.89 14.61
CA GLY A 323 -20.93 -24.20 13.83
C GLY A 323 -20.53 -22.79 13.37
N ASP A 324 -19.26 -22.42 13.49
CA ASP A 324 -18.75 -21.10 13.10
C ASP A 324 -18.42 -21.06 11.60
N ASN A 325 -18.46 -19.86 11.01
CA ASN A 325 -18.23 -19.69 9.58
C ASN A 325 -16.94 -18.89 9.36
N ALA A 326 -16.12 -19.33 8.41
CA ALA A 326 -15.11 -18.52 7.75
C ALA A 326 -15.37 -18.58 6.24
N SER A 327 -15.36 -17.43 5.58
CA SER A 327 -15.58 -17.32 4.14
C SER A 327 -14.79 -16.14 3.61
N GLU A 328 -13.87 -16.42 2.69
CA GLU A 328 -13.02 -15.41 2.04
C GLU A 328 -12.31 -14.56 3.09
N SER A 329 -12.69 -13.29 3.24
CA SER A 329 -12.07 -12.33 4.17
C SER A 329 -12.83 -12.14 5.48
N THR A 330 -13.85 -12.96 5.77
CA THR A 330 -14.72 -12.78 6.94
C THR A 330 -14.89 -14.05 7.76
N ALA A 331 -15.00 -13.91 9.07
CA ALA A 331 -15.33 -15.00 9.97
C ALA A 331 -16.24 -14.53 11.09
N ASN A 332 -17.10 -15.43 11.57
CA ASN A 332 -18.00 -15.16 12.67
C ASN A 332 -18.28 -16.44 13.46
N GLY A 333 -18.48 -16.28 14.77
CA GLY A 333 -18.71 -17.42 15.64
C GLY A 333 -19.07 -17.05 17.08
N GLY A 334 -18.94 -18.02 17.98
CA GLY A 334 -19.06 -17.75 19.40
C GLY A 334 -18.41 -18.82 20.28
N VAL A 335 -17.95 -18.39 21.44
CA VAL A 335 -17.29 -19.22 22.46
C VAL A 335 -18.06 -19.24 23.77
N GLY A 336 -17.81 -20.26 24.60
CA GLY A 336 -18.35 -20.39 25.94
C GLY A 336 -17.97 -21.74 26.56
N GLY A 337 -16.84 -21.78 27.27
CA GLY A 337 -16.21 -22.99 27.80
C GLY A 337 -15.28 -23.70 26.80
N TYR A 338 -14.91 -23.07 25.69
CA TYR A 338 -13.99 -23.59 24.67
C TYR A 338 -13.28 -22.46 23.91
N LYS A 339 -12.39 -22.82 22.97
CA LYS A 339 -11.65 -21.91 22.09
C LYS A 339 -12.02 -22.15 20.64
N ASP A 340 -11.96 -21.09 19.85
CA ASP A 340 -11.98 -21.14 18.39
C ASP A 340 -10.65 -20.60 17.85
N GLY A 341 -10.28 -21.05 16.65
CA GLY A 341 -9.01 -20.67 16.02
C GLY A 341 -9.14 -20.48 14.52
N TYR A 342 -8.52 -19.42 14.01
CA TYR A 342 -8.55 -19.02 12.60
C TYR A 342 -7.15 -18.70 12.10
N GLU A 343 -6.81 -19.20 10.92
CA GLU A 343 -5.61 -18.79 10.19
C GLU A 343 -6.02 -17.72 9.18
N PHE A 344 -5.33 -16.58 9.15
CA PHE A 344 -5.63 -15.48 8.24
C PHE A 344 -4.38 -14.86 7.62
N SER A 345 -4.56 -14.10 6.55
CA SER A 345 -3.51 -13.28 5.93
C SER A 345 -3.90 -11.80 5.93
N GLY A 346 -2.91 -10.91 5.89
CA GLY A 346 -3.12 -9.46 5.97
C GLY A 346 -3.46 -9.02 7.40
N ASP A 347 -4.18 -7.91 7.52
CA ASP A 347 -4.55 -7.26 8.78
C ASP A 347 -6.01 -7.52 9.17
N VAL A 348 -6.30 -7.54 10.48
CA VAL A 348 -7.68 -7.46 10.98
C VAL A 348 -8.22 -6.06 10.74
N SER A 349 -9.19 -5.93 9.83
CA SER A 349 -9.76 -4.64 9.44
C SER A 349 -10.94 -4.26 10.33
N THR A 350 -11.76 -5.23 10.71
CA THR A 350 -12.81 -5.07 11.72
C THR A 350 -12.85 -6.27 12.66
N LEU A 351 -13.16 -6.03 13.93
CA LEU A 351 -13.46 -7.08 14.90
C LEU A 351 -14.54 -6.58 15.86
N ASN A 352 -15.65 -7.29 15.94
CA ASN A 352 -16.71 -7.05 16.91
C ASN A 352 -16.78 -8.23 17.87
N VAL A 353 -16.86 -7.94 19.16
CA VAL A 353 -17.00 -8.93 20.22
C VAL A 353 -18.11 -8.50 21.16
N GLU A 354 -18.98 -9.42 21.51
CA GLU A 354 -20.05 -9.20 22.48
C GLU A 354 -20.05 -10.32 23.51
N VAL A 355 -19.87 -9.99 24.78
CA VAL A 355 -19.86 -10.94 25.89
C VAL A 355 -21.20 -10.93 26.64
N GLY A 356 -21.71 -12.12 26.92
CA GLY A 356 -22.89 -12.37 27.75
C GLY A 356 -24.21 -11.82 27.19
N GLY A 357 -24.31 -11.64 25.87
CA GLY A 357 -25.51 -11.08 25.22
C GLY A 357 -25.64 -9.57 25.42
N GLY A 358 -24.50 -8.87 25.39
CA GLY A 358 -24.43 -7.41 25.37
C GLY A 358 -24.08 -6.81 26.72
N TYR A 359 -23.45 -7.57 27.63
CA TYR A 359 -22.96 -7.03 28.89
C TYR A 359 -21.77 -6.10 28.68
N ILE A 360 -20.87 -6.50 27.81
CA ILE A 360 -19.81 -5.66 27.27
C ILE A 360 -19.61 -6.02 25.80
N SER A 361 -19.33 -5.02 24.99
CA SER A 361 -18.85 -5.21 23.62
C SER A 361 -17.63 -4.36 23.36
N ALA A 362 -16.77 -4.85 22.47
CA ALA A 362 -15.69 -4.08 21.89
C ALA A 362 -15.78 -4.16 20.36
N THR A 363 -15.56 -3.03 19.71
CA THR A 363 -15.42 -2.97 18.25
C THR A 363 -14.04 -2.43 17.96
N VAL A 364 -13.30 -3.10 17.09
CA VAL A 364 -12.03 -2.61 16.55
C VAL A 364 -12.31 -2.27 15.10
N ASP A 365 -12.02 -1.02 14.74
CA ASP A 365 -12.18 -0.49 13.39
C ASP A 365 -10.84 0.10 12.96
N ARG A 366 -10.13 -0.61 12.07
CA ARG A 366 -8.81 -0.18 11.57
C ARG A 366 -8.91 1.08 10.72
N ALA A 367 -10.00 1.28 9.99
CA ALA A 367 -10.15 2.46 9.13
C ALA A 367 -10.27 3.75 9.95
N ASN A 368 -10.97 3.68 11.09
CA ASN A 368 -11.06 4.80 12.03
C ASN A 368 -9.95 4.81 13.09
N ARG A 369 -9.19 3.71 13.20
CA ARG A 369 -8.15 3.49 14.22
C ARG A 369 -8.67 3.63 15.64
N GLU A 370 -9.87 3.11 15.89
CA GLU A 370 -10.55 3.22 17.18
C GLU A 370 -10.90 1.86 17.77
N ILE A 371 -10.89 1.80 19.10
CA ILE A 371 -11.38 0.69 19.92
C ILE A 371 -12.40 1.23 20.93
N PRO A 372 -13.68 1.34 20.55
CA PRO A 372 -14.77 1.55 21.49
C PRO A 372 -15.05 0.30 22.36
N PHE A 373 -15.09 0.50 23.68
CA PHE A 373 -15.66 -0.41 24.66
C PHE A 373 -17.01 0.10 25.12
N GLN A 374 -18.05 -0.73 25.02
CA GLN A 374 -19.40 -0.36 25.41
C GLN A 374 -19.98 -1.35 26.43
N ALA A 375 -20.46 -0.82 27.55
CA ALA A 375 -21.23 -1.58 28.52
C ALA A 375 -22.70 -1.69 28.10
N GLY A 376 -23.34 -2.80 28.46
CA GLY A 376 -24.79 -2.93 28.40
C GLY A 376 -25.53 -1.99 29.37
N SER A 377 -26.82 -1.75 29.15
CA SER A 377 -27.61 -0.92 30.07
C SER A 377 -27.81 -1.61 31.44
N ASN A 378 -27.67 -0.87 32.55
CA ASN A 378 -27.76 -1.39 33.92
C ASN A 378 -26.76 -2.52 34.23
N THR A 379 -25.61 -2.56 33.57
CA THR A 379 -24.53 -3.49 33.91
C THR A 379 -23.68 -2.97 35.06
N ASP A 380 -23.14 -3.90 35.83
CA ASP A 380 -22.10 -3.60 36.80
C ASP A 380 -20.78 -3.27 36.07
N TYR A 381 -19.81 -2.74 36.82
CA TYR A 381 -18.48 -2.41 36.30
C TYR A 381 -17.80 -3.64 35.70
N THR A 382 -17.57 -3.60 34.39
CA THR A 382 -17.03 -4.71 33.58
C THR A 382 -15.66 -4.30 33.04
N ARG A 383 -14.65 -5.15 33.20
CA ARG A 383 -13.28 -4.82 32.83
C ARG A 383 -13.00 -5.10 31.36
N TYR A 384 -12.07 -4.35 30.81
CA TYR A 384 -11.45 -4.64 29.53
C TYR A 384 -9.94 -4.46 29.62
N THR A 385 -9.22 -5.11 28.71
CA THR A 385 -7.82 -4.82 28.39
C THR A 385 -7.65 -4.92 26.88
N ALA A 386 -6.86 -4.01 26.31
CA ALA A 386 -6.40 -4.11 24.92
C ALA A 386 -4.89 -3.86 24.85
N THR A 387 -4.25 -4.52 23.90
CA THR A 387 -2.84 -4.34 23.54
C THR A 387 -2.75 -4.19 22.04
N VAL A 388 -1.91 -3.26 21.59
CA VAL A 388 -1.61 -2.99 20.19
C VAL A 388 -0.10 -2.98 19.95
N SER A 389 0.34 -3.05 18.69
CA SER A 389 1.76 -2.98 18.35
C SER A 389 2.31 -1.55 18.21
N GLY A 390 1.46 -0.53 18.32
CA GLY A 390 1.83 0.90 18.36
C GLY A 390 1.43 1.58 19.67
N ASP A 391 0.89 2.80 19.58
CA ASP A 391 0.41 3.57 20.73
C ASP A 391 -1.11 3.46 20.89
N ILE A 392 -1.60 3.53 22.13
CA ILE A 392 -3.01 3.69 22.51
C ILE A 392 -3.19 5.08 23.11
N THR A 393 -4.17 5.84 22.60
CA THR A 393 -4.48 7.19 23.08
C THR A 393 -5.94 7.33 23.53
N PRO A 394 -6.21 7.99 24.69
CA PRO A 394 -7.58 8.28 25.14
C PRO A 394 -8.31 9.25 24.20
N GLU A 395 -9.52 8.89 23.75
CA GLU A 395 -10.34 9.78 22.90
C GLU A 395 -11.58 10.31 23.63
N SER A 396 -12.46 9.41 24.10
CA SER A 396 -13.74 9.84 24.69
C SER A 396 -14.25 8.87 25.75
N GLY A 397 -15.03 9.39 26.72
CA GLY A 397 -15.63 8.58 27.78
C GLY A 397 -14.69 8.19 28.92
N ILE A 398 -13.38 8.37 28.74
CA ILE A 398 -12.31 7.90 29.63
C ILE A 398 -12.39 8.53 31.02
N ASP A 399 -12.16 7.72 32.06
CA ASP A 399 -12.16 8.14 33.45
C ASP A 399 -10.88 7.74 34.20
N SER A 400 -10.85 7.96 35.52
CA SER A 400 -9.66 7.69 36.35
C SER A 400 -9.37 6.21 36.61
N GLY A 401 -10.28 5.33 36.19
CA GLY A 401 -10.15 3.88 36.27
C GLY A 401 -9.35 3.28 35.11
N ASP A 402 -9.11 4.06 34.05
CA ASP A 402 -8.42 3.61 32.84
C ASP A 402 -6.92 3.88 32.95
N ASN A 403 -6.11 2.87 32.64
CA ASN A 403 -4.68 2.89 32.82
C ASN A 403 -4.01 2.43 31.53
N ILE A 404 -3.37 3.36 30.84
CA ILE A 404 -2.41 3.06 29.76
C ILE A 404 -1.05 2.80 30.41
N ASN A 405 -0.35 1.76 29.96
CA ASN A 405 0.95 1.38 30.51
C ASN A 405 2.06 2.38 30.13
N ASP A 406 3.24 2.22 30.73
CA ASP A 406 4.38 3.14 30.48
C ASP A 406 4.92 3.07 29.05
N ALA A 407 4.68 1.95 28.34
CA ALA A 407 5.06 1.77 26.94
C ALA A 407 4.11 2.50 25.98
N GLY A 408 2.86 2.75 26.39
CA GLY A 408 1.84 3.38 25.56
C GLY A 408 0.99 2.38 24.77
N ASP A 409 1.35 1.10 24.74
CA ASP A 409 0.81 0.09 23.83
C ASP A 409 -0.31 -0.78 24.43
N SER A 410 -0.66 -0.56 25.71
CA SER A 410 -1.72 -1.33 26.36
C SER A 410 -2.55 -0.49 27.31
N VAL A 411 -3.87 -0.72 27.27
CA VAL A 411 -4.85 -0.09 28.15
C VAL A 411 -5.62 -1.14 28.94
N SER A 412 -5.87 -0.86 30.22
CA SER A 412 -6.80 -1.62 31.06
C SER A 412 -7.73 -0.67 31.81
N GLY A 413 -9.01 -1.02 31.87
CA GLY A 413 -10.05 -0.14 32.40
C GLY A 413 -11.36 -0.87 32.67
N GLY A 414 -12.45 -0.13 32.74
CA GLY A 414 -13.76 -0.76 32.84
C GLY A 414 -14.94 0.19 32.68
N VAL A 415 -15.97 -0.33 32.02
CA VAL A 415 -17.19 0.39 31.64
C VAL A 415 -18.41 -0.16 32.41
N ALA A 416 -19.45 0.67 32.58
CA ALA A 416 -20.70 0.28 33.25
C ALA A 416 -21.92 1.04 32.73
N ASP A 417 -23.11 0.53 33.00
CA ASP A 417 -24.41 1.22 32.85
C ASP A 417 -24.63 1.94 31.50
N GLY A 418 -24.30 1.27 30.39
CA GLY A 418 -24.51 1.81 29.04
C GLY A 418 -23.44 2.80 28.58
N ALA A 419 -22.38 3.02 29.37
CA ALA A 419 -21.28 3.90 29.00
C ALA A 419 -20.47 3.33 27.83
N THR A 420 -19.82 4.24 27.10
CA THR A 420 -18.86 3.92 26.04
C THR A 420 -17.58 4.70 26.27
N GLU A 421 -16.46 3.99 26.23
CA GLU A 421 -15.10 4.51 26.29
C GLU A 421 -14.42 4.22 24.96
N VAL A 422 -13.71 5.19 24.39
CA VAL A 422 -13.08 5.08 23.07
C VAL A 422 -11.61 5.45 23.19
N PHE A 423 -10.78 4.59 22.63
CA PHE A 423 -9.35 4.81 22.45
C PHE A 423 -9.02 4.80 20.97
N SER A 424 -8.09 5.67 20.55
CA SER A 424 -7.44 5.57 19.26
C SER A 424 -6.17 4.74 19.38
N TYR A 425 -5.70 4.16 18.27
CA TYR A 425 -4.46 3.40 18.25
C TYR A 425 -3.64 3.53 16.96
N THR A 426 -2.38 3.15 17.00
CA THR A 426 -1.52 2.92 15.83
C THR A 426 -1.00 1.48 15.82
N GLY A 427 -0.54 1.01 14.66
CA GLY A 427 -0.13 -0.37 14.49
C GLY A 427 -1.33 -1.31 14.45
N GLU A 428 -1.18 -2.47 15.07
CA GLU A 428 -2.13 -3.58 14.97
C GLU A 428 -2.76 -3.87 16.32
N LEU A 429 -3.96 -4.43 16.33
CA LEU A 429 -4.46 -5.11 17.52
C LEU A 429 -3.62 -6.38 17.76
N GLU A 430 -3.19 -6.61 19.00
CA GLU A 430 -2.53 -7.85 19.41
C GLU A 430 -3.41 -8.68 20.35
N LEU A 431 -4.05 -8.01 21.31
CA LEU A 431 -4.86 -8.69 22.32
C LEU A 431 -6.07 -7.85 22.73
N LEU A 432 -7.18 -8.53 22.96
CA LEU A 432 -8.39 -7.98 23.55
C LEU A 432 -8.89 -8.95 24.63
N ASP A 433 -9.00 -8.50 25.88
CA ASP A 433 -9.57 -9.26 27.00
C ASP A 433 -10.80 -8.53 27.53
N LEU A 434 -11.94 -9.22 27.54
CA LEU A 434 -13.21 -8.70 28.03
C LEU A 434 -13.75 -9.50 29.22
N ASP A 435 -14.27 -8.75 30.19
CA ASP A 435 -14.96 -9.24 31.39
C ASP A 435 -14.11 -10.24 32.20
N ASP A 436 -12.94 -9.78 32.67
CA ASP A 436 -12.03 -10.56 33.52
C ASP A 436 -11.64 -11.92 32.89
N SER A 437 -11.21 -11.89 31.63
CA SER A 437 -10.80 -13.06 30.83
C SER A 437 -11.95 -14.02 30.50
N THR A 438 -13.20 -13.54 30.52
CA THR A 438 -14.35 -14.30 30.02
C THR A 438 -14.23 -14.56 28.52
N CYS A 439 -13.73 -13.58 27.76
CA CYS A 439 -13.38 -13.73 26.35
C CYS A 439 -12.05 -13.03 26.08
N ILE A 440 -11.05 -13.80 25.69
CA ILE A 440 -9.77 -13.27 25.21
C ILE A 440 -9.71 -13.50 23.70
N ILE A 441 -9.36 -12.46 22.95
CA ILE A 441 -9.02 -12.56 21.54
C ILE A 441 -7.53 -12.22 21.42
N ASP A 442 -6.76 -13.21 21.00
CA ASP A 442 -5.34 -13.08 20.70
C ASP A 442 -5.17 -13.08 19.18
N VAL A 443 -4.66 -11.99 18.64
CA VAL A 443 -4.38 -11.75 17.22
C VAL A 443 -2.91 -11.40 17.00
N THR A 444 -2.06 -11.71 17.97
CA THR A 444 -0.62 -11.44 17.90
C THR A 444 -0.05 -12.00 16.60
N ARG A 445 0.46 -11.11 15.72
CA ARG A 445 0.97 -11.54 14.42
C ARG A 445 2.18 -12.45 14.57
N SER A 446 2.22 -13.43 13.67
CA SER A 446 3.43 -14.19 13.39
C SER A 446 4.16 -13.55 12.22
N HIS A 447 5.44 -13.28 12.40
CA HIS A 447 6.34 -12.77 11.36
C HIS A 447 7.41 -13.81 11.02
N VAL A 448 8.03 -13.67 9.87
CA VAL A 448 9.20 -14.46 9.49
C VAL A 448 10.40 -13.55 9.29
N LEU A 449 11.40 -13.65 10.18
CA LEU A 449 12.70 -13.04 9.97
C LEU A 449 13.54 -13.96 9.08
N THR A 450 13.98 -13.45 7.94
CA THR A 450 14.94 -14.10 7.03
C THR A 450 16.26 -13.36 7.10
N ILE A 451 17.34 -14.11 7.34
CA ILE A 451 18.70 -13.62 7.37
C ILE A 451 19.34 -14.07 6.05
N ASP A 452 19.52 -13.12 5.13
CA ASP A 452 20.05 -13.38 3.79
C ASP A 452 21.51 -12.92 3.69
N ASP A 453 22.40 -13.85 3.34
CA ASP A 453 23.77 -13.56 3.00
C ASP A 453 23.93 -13.68 1.48
N ILE A 454 23.72 -12.55 0.81
CA ILE A 454 23.79 -12.44 -0.64
C ILE A 454 25.22 -12.25 -1.17
N ASP A 455 26.19 -12.03 -0.29
CA ASP A 455 27.58 -11.82 -0.69
C ASP A 455 28.20 -13.15 -1.12
N ASP A 456 28.45 -13.34 -2.42
CA ASP A 456 29.18 -14.52 -2.94
C ASP A 456 30.71 -14.42 -2.69
N ASP A 457 31.10 -13.82 -1.56
CA ASP A 457 32.50 -13.68 -1.16
C ASP A 457 33.00 -14.87 -0.31
N GLY A 458 32.06 -15.71 0.16
CA GLY A 458 32.32 -16.90 0.95
C GLY A 458 32.65 -16.62 2.42
N ALA A 459 32.39 -15.41 2.91
CA ALA A 459 32.36 -15.10 4.33
C ALA A 459 31.17 -15.80 5.01
N THR A 460 31.30 -16.04 6.30
CA THR A 460 30.21 -16.58 7.12
C THR A 460 29.75 -15.49 8.06
N ALA A 461 28.44 -15.25 8.13
CA ALA A 461 27.83 -14.37 9.11
C ALA A 461 27.29 -15.20 10.29
N ASP A 462 27.94 -15.09 11.45
CA ASP A 462 27.44 -15.66 12.70
C ASP A 462 26.42 -14.69 13.32
N TYR A 463 25.24 -15.19 13.70
CA TYR A 463 24.18 -14.36 14.27
C TYR A 463 23.53 -14.95 15.53
N SER A 464 22.89 -14.07 16.30
CA SER A 464 21.98 -14.42 17.39
C SER A 464 20.79 -13.48 17.44
N LEU A 465 19.62 -13.99 17.83
CA LEU A 465 18.41 -13.21 17.98
C LEU A 465 17.57 -13.66 19.19
N SER A 466 16.80 -12.75 19.79
CA SER A 466 15.83 -13.06 20.83
C SER A 466 14.51 -12.31 20.60
N VAL A 467 13.40 -12.96 20.89
CA VAL A 467 12.05 -12.39 20.78
C VAL A 467 11.28 -12.46 22.11
N THR A 468 10.23 -11.65 22.26
CA THR A 468 9.33 -11.71 23.42
C THR A 468 8.38 -12.91 23.38
N GLY A 469 7.97 -13.32 22.17
CA GLY A 469 7.02 -14.40 21.95
C GLY A 469 7.66 -15.75 21.62
N SER A 470 7.00 -16.47 20.72
CA SER A 470 7.45 -17.78 20.22
C SER A 470 8.51 -17.63 19.13
N LEU A 471 9.37 -18.63 18.99
CA LEU A 471 10.40 -18.66 17.96
C LEU A 471 10.62 -20.08 17.46
N GLU A 472 10.58 -20.28 16.14
CA GLU A 472 10.84 -21.56 15.50
C GLU A 472 11.57 -21.39 14.16
N LYS A 473 12.36 -22.39 13.78
CA LYS A 473 12.98 -22.41 12.44
C LYS A 473 11.93 -22.69 11.36
N THR A 474 12.10 -22.09 10.20
CA THR A 474 11.22 -22.33 9.04
C THR A 474 12.02 -22.37 7.73
N ASP A 475 11.48 -23.04 6.71
CA ASP A 475 12.03 -23.05 5.34
C ASP A 475 11.34 -22.00 4.43
N ALA A 476 10.57 -21.09 5.03
CA ALA A 476 9.97 -19.95 4.34
C ALA A 476 11.02 -19.11 3.60
N TYR A 477 10.59 -18.41 2.55
CA TYR A 477 11.44 -17.54 1.72
C TYR A 477 12.69 -18.24 1.13
N GLY A 478 12.63 -19.56 0.98
CA GLY A 478 13.69 -20.38 0.38
C GLY A 478 14.86 -20.68 1.32
N ALA A 479 14.69 -20.45 2.63
CA ALA A 479 15.69 -20.75 3.63
C ALA A 479 15.88 -22.24 3.88
N THR A 480 17.04 -22.59 4.44
CA THR A 480 17.30 -23.96 4.89
C THR A 480 17.02 -24.13 6.37
N VAL A 481 16.32 -25.21 6.73
CA VAL A 481 16.27 -25.67 8.13
C VAL A 481 17.40 -26.68 8.32
N ASP A 482 18.53 -26.24 8.85
CA ASP A 482 19.68 -27.11 9.07
C ASP A 482 20.01 -27.34 10.56
N SER A 483 21.01 -28.16 10.84
CA SER A 483 21.38 -28.55 12.22
C SER A 483 22.41 -27.64 12.89
N ASN A 484 22.96 -26.68 12.17
CA ASN A 484 23.98 -25.76 12.66
C ASN A 484 23.36 -24.63 13.48
N ASP A 485 22.12 -24.23 13.19
CA ASP A 485 21.42 -23.26 14.04
C ASP A 485 20.75 -23.96 15.22
N SER A 486 20.54 -23.20 16.28
CA SER A 486 19.92 -23.65 17.51
C SER A 486 18.80 -22.70 17.87
N VAL A 487 17.66 -23.25 18.26
CA VAL A 487 16.55 -22.51 18.91
C VAL A 487 16.39 -23.05 20.32
N SER A 488 16.35 -22.16 21.30
CA SER A 488 16.17 -22.49 22.72
C SER A 488 15.22 -21.51 23.39
N GLY A 489 13.93 -21.87 23.46
CA GLY A 489 12.91 -20.96 23.96
C GLY A 489 12.64 -19.88 22.92
N SER A 490 12.71 -18.61 23.33
CA SER A 490 12.52 -17.45 22.46
C SER A 490 13.84 -16.86 21.92
N SER A 491 14.93 -17.64 21.92
CA SER A 491 16.23 -17.22 21.40
C SER A 491 16.77 -18.21 20.37
N ALA A 492 17.45 -17.69 19.35
CA ALA A 492 18.15 -18.47 18.34
C ALA A 492 19.58 -17.97 18.10
N SER A 493 20.42 -18.87 17.59
CA SER A 493 21.76 -18.56 17.10
C SER A 493 22.08 -19.46 15.92
N GLY A 494 22.73 -18.94 14.90
CA GLY A 494 23.05 -19.67 13.68
C GLY A 494 24.17 -19.02 12.90
N GLN A 495 24.40 -19.55 11.70
CA GLN A 495 25.40 -19.02 10.78
C GLN A 495 24.95 -19.21 9.34
N VAL A 496 25.05 -18.16 8.54
CA VAL A 496 24.71 -18.20 7.12
C VAL A 496 25.96 -17.99 6.26
N THR A 497 26.03 -18.64 5.10
CA THR A 497 27.13 -18.53 4.14
C THR A 497 26.58 -18.73 2.73
N ASN A 498 26.52 -17.67 1.93
CA ASN A 498 25.98 -17.65 0.57
C ASN A 498 24.59 -18.32 0.51
N GLY A 499 23.65 -17.89 1.37
CA GLY A 499 22.37 -18.56 1.58
C GLY A 499 21.45 -17.81 2.54
N ARG A 500 20.40 -18.52 3.04
CA ARG A 500 19.35 -17.96 3.91
C ARG A 500 19.00 -18.88 5.05
N ASP A 501 18.79 -18.26 6.22
CA ASP A 501 18.11 -18.86 7.36
C ASP A 501 16.84 -18.07 7.69
N SER A 502 15.76 -18.76 8.06
CA SER A 502 14.50 -18.10 8.43
C SER A 502 13.93 -18.63 9.74
N TYR A 503 13.33 -17.72 10.49
CA TYR A 503 12.67 -17.99 11.75
C TYR A 503 11.27 -17.39 11.78
N ARG A 504 10.26 -18.21 12.07
CA ARG A 504 8.92 -17.71 12.39
C ARG A 504 8.91 -17.29 13.86
N PHE A 505 8.41 -16.10 14.15
CA PHE A 505 8.34 -15.56 15.50
C PHE A 505 7.04 -14.81 15.76
N THR A 506 6.69 -14.67 17.04
CA THR A 506 5.62 -13.76 17.50
C THR A 506 6.18 -12.74 18.48
N GLY A 507 5.47 -11.62 18.62
CA GLY A 507 5.90 -10.51 19.48
C GLY A 507 7.05 -9.71 18.87
N GLU A 508 7.94 -9.23 19.73
CA GLU A 508 8.98 -8.25 19.37
C GLU A 508 10.38 -8.87 19.33
N ILE A 509 11.21 -8.49 18.36
CA ILE A 509 12.66 -8.74 18.39
C ILE A 509 13.32 -7.82 19.42
N THR A 510 13.91 -8.42 20.45
CA THR A 510 14.49 -7.71 21.61
C THR A 510 16.02 -7.67 21.61
N ASP A 511 16.64 -8.50 20.79
CA ASP A 511 18.09 -8.55 20.62
C ASP A 511 18.38 -9.16 19.25
N PHE A 512 19.29 -8.53 18.50
CA PHE A 512 19.80 -9.05 17.25
C PHE A 512 21.28 -8.69 17.14
N SER A 513 22.11 -9.68 16.80
CA SER A 513 23.54 -9.48 16.61
C SER A 513 24.01 -10.32 15.44
N VAL A 514 24.82 -9.72 14.58
CA VAL A 514 25.47 -10.38 13.44
C VAL A 514 26.89 -9.80 13.29
N ASP A 515 27.86 -10.63 12.92
CA ASP A 515 29.27 -10.22 12.85
C ASP A 515 29.81 -9.94 11.44
N ALA A 516 28.96 -10.13 10.43
CA ALA A 516 29.22 -9.80 9.03
C ALA A 516 27.98 -9.12 8.40
N PRO A 517 28.14 -8.42 7.24
CA PRO A 517 27.01 -7.87 6.50
C PRO A 517 25.99 -8.95 6.11
N ILE A 518 24.72 -8.58 6.15
CA ILE A 518 23.56 -9.37 5.73
C ILE A 518 22.48 -8.41 5.24
N ASP A 519 21.52 -8.93 4.50
CA ASP A 519 20.29 -8.25 4.12
C ASP A 519 19.11 -8.93 4.84
N PRO A 520 18.72 -8.47 6.04
CA PRO A 520 17.62 -9.08 6.75
C PRO A 520 16.29 -8.67 6.14
N LEU A 521 15.36 -9.62 6.08
CA LEU A 521 13.99 -9.40 5.63
C LEU A 521 13.02 -9.81 6.73
N ILE A 522 11.95 -9.05 6.93
CA ILE A 522 10.78 -9.51 7.69
C ILE A 522 9.62 -9.69 6.73
N ASP A 523 9.07 -10.91 6.71
CA ASP A 523 7.99 -11.33 5.82
C ASP A 523 8.25 -11.09 4.32
N GLY A 524 9.54 -11.09 3.95
CA GLY A 524 10.01 -10.94 2.58
C GLY A 524 10.41 -9.51 2.22
N ASP A 525 10.21 -8.54 3.10
CA ASP A 525 10.56 -7.15 2.89
C ASP A 525 11.81 -6.75 3.68
N GLU A 526 12.76 -6.09 3.02
CA GLU A 526 14.05 -5.73 3.58
C GLU A 526 13.92 -4.68 4.69
N VAL A 527 14.62 -4.92 5.81
CA VAL A 527 14.69 -3.99 6.94
C VAL A 527 16.14 -3.59 7.22
N PHE A 528 16.34 -2.41 7.81
CA PHE A 528 17.68 -2.03 8.22
C PHE A 528 18.20 -2.96 9.31
N THR A 529 19.36 -3.58 9.10
CA THR A 529 20.01 -4.45 10.10
C THR A 529 20.21 -3.73 11.44
N ALA A 530 20.51 -2.43 11.40
CA ALA A 530 20.69 -1.60 12.59
C ALA A 530 19.38 -1.30 13.36
N SER A 531 18.21 -1.59 12.78
CA SER A 531 16.92 -1.49 13.46
C SER A 531 16.56 -2.75 14.25
N LEU A 532 17.13 -3.90 13.90
CA LEU A 532 16.80 -5.15 14.59
C LEU A 532 17.32 -5.17 16.02
N GLY A 533 16.47 -5.57 16.96
CA GLY A 533 16.81 -5.62 18.39
C GLY A 533 16.81 -4.26 19.10
N HIS A 534 16.33 -3.20 18.42
CA HIS A 534 16.07 -1.88 18.98
C HIS A 534 14.60 -1.52 18.81
N ASN A 535 14.14 -0.53 19.56
CA ASN A 535 12.74 -0.10 19.51
C ASN A 535 12.55 1.42 19.46
N VAL A 536 13.62 2.19 19.27
CA VAL A 536 13.56 3.64 19.04
C VAL A 536 14.43 4.02 17.85
N ILE A 537 13.87 4.77 16.89
CA ILE A 537 14.60 5.43 15.82
C ILE A 537 14.69 6.92 16.13
N ASN A 538 15.88 7.48 15.94
CA ASN A 538 16.17 8.89 16.19
C ASN A 538 16.57 9.56 14.88
N MET A 539 15.73 10.48 14.42
CA MET A 539 15.96 11.31 13.24
C MET A 539 16.72 12.56 13.68
N ASN A 540 18.02 12.63 13.38
CA ASN A 540 18.89 13.70 13.89
C ASN A 540 19.09 14.78 12.83
N GLY A 541 18.60 16.00 13.07
CA GLY A 541 18.78 17.08 12.11
C GLY A 541 20.22 17.59 12.06
N THR A 542 20.80 17.59 10.86
CA THR A 542 22.20 18.00 10.63
C THR A 542 22.36 19.28 9.81
N GLY A 543 21.24 19.90 9.43
CA GLY A 543 21.18 21.05 8.52
C GLY A 543 19.84 21.77 8.63
N ASP A 544 19.49 22.59 7.64
CA ASP A 544 18.17 23.23 7.61
C ASP A 544 17.03 22.17 7.53
N ALA A 545 15.79 22.54 7.21
CA ALA A 545 14.68 21.59 7.18
C ALA A 545 15.00 20.30 6.39
N GLN A 546 15.02 19.15 7.08
CA GLN A 546 15.23 17.83 6.52
C GLN A 546 13.96 17.01 6.72
N GLU A 547 13.29 16.73 5.61
CA GLU A 547 12.08 15.91 5.60
C GLU A 547 12.46 14.43 5.60
N TYR A 548 11.73 13.64 6.37
CA TYR A 548 11.89 12.20 6.41
C TYR A 548 10.54 11.49 6.31
N GLN A 549 10.58 10.26 5.81
CA GLN A 549 9.46 9.34 5.79
C GLN A 549 9.99 7.91 5.88
N PHE A 550 9.34 7.08 6.68
CA PHE A 550 9.66 5.65 6.77
C PHE A 550 8.47 4.86 7.30
N SER A 551 8.50 3.55 7.09
CA SER A 551 7.50 2.62 7.62
C SER A 551 8.16 1.54 8.45
N VAL A 552 7.40 0.95 9.37
CA VAL A 552 7.88 -0.06 10.31
C VAL A 552 7.05 -1.34 10.20
N VAL A 553 7.60 -2.44 10.69
CA VAL A 553 6.96 -3.78 10.57
C VAL A 553 5.71 -3.89 11.44
N GLY A 554 5.85 -3.66 12.75
CA GLY A 554 4.73 -3.73 13.69
C GLY A 554 3.98 -2.41 13.73
N GLY A 555 3.94 -1.73 14.88
CA GLY A 555 3.43 -0.38 14.99
C GLY A 555 4.51 0.63 15.33
N ALA A 556 4.16 1.90 15.21
CA ALA A 556 4.98 3.03 15.61
C ALA A 556 4.24 3.97 16.56
N GLY A 557 5.00 4.65 17.41
CA GLY A 557 4.51 5.63 18.38
C GLY A 557 5.36 6.89 18.39
N ALA A 558 4.79 7.95 18.95
CA ALA A 558 5.51 9.21 19.16
C ALA A 558 6.25 9.15 20.49
N TYR A 559 7.59 9.30 20.48
CA TYR A 559 8.39 9.14 21.69
C TYR A 559 8.91 10.46 22.27
N ASP A 560 9.81 11.17 21.58
CA ASP A 560 10.40 12.43 22.06
C ASP A 560 10.70 13.38 20.91
N GLY A 561 10.74 14.69 21.19
CA GLY A 561 11.08 15.72 20.20
C GLY A 561 10.00 16.03 19.16
N ILE A 562 8.89 15.27 19.13
CA ILE A 562 7.83 15.37 18.12
C ILE A 562 7.13 16.73 18.13
N SER A 563 6.94 17.28 16.93
CA SER A 563 6.37 18.59 16.66
C SER A 563 5.12 18.50 15.75
N GLY A 564 4.56 19.65 15.37
CA GLY A 564 3.34 19.68 14.54
C GLY A 564 3.55 19.39 13.05
N SER A 565 4.80 19.29 12.58
CA SER A 565 5.12 18.81 11.22
C SER A 565 5.19 17.29 11.12
N ASP A 566 5.13 16.63 12.26
CA ASP A 566 5.47 15.21 12.40
C ASP A 566 4.18 14.42 12.55
N THR A 567 4.12 13.30 11.85
CA THR A 567 2.93 12.47 11.73
C THR A 567 3.32 11.02 11.95
N VAL A 568 2.66 10.38 12.92
CA VAL A 568 2.59 8.92 12.99
C VAL A 568 1.21 8.53 12.48
N SER A 569 1.19 7.90 11.30
CA SER A 569 -0.01 7.39 10.68
C SER A 569 0.11 5.87 10.59
N ASP A 570 -0.42 5.19 11.60
CA ASP A 570 -0.38 3.74 11.71
C ASP A 570 1.07 3.22 11.79
N ARG A 571 1.59 2.53 10.77
CA ARG A 571 2.99 2.07 10.72
C ARG A 571 3.90 3.02 9.95
N THR A 572 3.35 4.12 9.43
CA THR A 572 4.10 5.08 8.61
C THR A 572 4.36 6.37 9.38
N ILE A 573 5.61 6.79 9.38
CA ILE A 573 6.09 8.01 10.01
C ILE A 573 6.52 8.97 8.92
N SER A 574 6.16 10.24 9.06
CA SER A 574 6.74 11.33 8.27
C SER A 574 6.93 12.58 9.12
N GLY A 575 7.88 13.43 8.75
CA GLY A 575 8.14 14.63 9.54
C GLY A 575 9.25 15.50 8.98
N THR A 576 9.63 16.50 9.77
CA THR A 576 10.74 17.39 9.45
C THR A 576 11.56 17.64 10.69
N VAL A 577 12.87 17.44 10.59
CA VAL A 577 13.82 17.76 11.66
C VAL A 577 14.77 18.89 11.21
N TRP A 578 15.29 19.65 12.17
CA TRP A 578 16.16 20.81 11.95
C TRP A 578 17.52 20.65 12.65
N ASP A 579 18.50 21.47 12.25
CA ASP A 579 19.87 21.44 12.78
C ASP A 579 19.90 21.43 14.31
N GLY A 580 20.41 20.33 14.87
CA GLY A 580 20.57 20.13 16.30
C GLY A 580 19.30 19.73 17.05
N SER A 581 18.20 19.41 16.37
CA SER A 581 17.04 18.71 16.96
C SER A 581 17.04 17.22 16.61
N THR A 582 16.30 16.46 17.39
CA THR A 582 16.09 15.03 17.19
C THR A 582 14.61 14.74 17.36
N ASP A 583 14.03 14.05 16.39
CA ASP A 583 12.69 13.49 16.52
C ASP A 583 12.84 11.98 16.74
N SER A 584 12.21 11.48 17.79
CA SER A 584 12.35 10.08 18.20
C SER A 584 10.98 9.41 18.16
N TYR A 585 10.95 8.24 17.53
CA TYR A 585 9.77 7.39 17.40
C TYR A 585 10.09 6.01 17.95
N ASP A 586 9.19 5.45 18.75
CA ASP A 586 9.26 4.04 19.06
C ASP A 586 8.64 3.20 17.95
N TYR A 587 9.18 2.01 17.70
CA TYR A 587 8.74 1.11 16.65
C TYR A 587 8.93 -0.35 17.03
N ARG A 588 8.21 -1.24 16.34
CA ARG A 588 8.25 -2.69 16.59
C ARG A 588 8.91 -3.43 15.43
N ASN A 589 9.76 -4.40 15.80
CA ASN A 589 10.45 -5.39 14.96
C ASN A 589 11.49 -4.88 13.96
N GLY A 590 11.23 -3.81 13.22
CA GLY A 590 12.17 -3.29 12.25
C GLY A 590 11.66 -2.08 11.48
N VAL A 591 12.59 -1.38 10.84
CA VAL A 591 12.30 -0.27 9.92
C VAL A 591 12.61 -0.71 8.50
N PHE A 592 11.63 -0.58 7.61
CA PHE A 592 11.77 -1.00 6.22
C PHE A 592 12.77 -0.12 5.47
N VAL A 593 13.53 -0.74 4.57
CA VAL A 593 14.43 -0.03 3.64
C VAL A 593 13.64 0.61 2.51
N ALA A 594 12.65 -0.11 1.98
CA ALA A 594 11.77 0.38 0.94
C ALA A 594 10.96 1.59 1.44
N GLY A 595 10.92 2.66 0.64
CA GLY A 595 10.21 3.90 1.00
C GLY A 595 10.90 4.76 2.07
N PHE A 596 12.08 4.36 2.58
CA PHE A 596 12.82 5.16 3.54
C PHE A 596 13.45 6.40 2.90
N THR A 597 13.07 7.58 3.39
CA THR A 597 13.69 8.86 3.05
C THR A 597 14.15 9.53 4.34
N ASP A 598 15.41 9.95 4.37
CA ASP A 598 16.02 10.46 5.60
C ASP A 598 16.31 11.96 5.55
N GLY A 599 16.12 12.62 4.40
CA GLY A 599 16.41 14.05 4.23
C GLY A 599 17.87 14.46 4.52
N GLY A 600 18.79 13.51 4.70
CA GLY A 600 20.16 13.74 5.19
C GLY A 600 20.35 13.68 6.71
N THR A 601 19.38 13.14 7.47
CA THR A 601 19.38 13.11 8.94
C THR A 601 20.31 12.06 9.55
N ASN A 602 20.72 11.04 8.78
CA ASN A 602 21.53 9.92 9.27
C ASN A 602 20.97 9.31 10.59
N PRO A 603 19.91 8.49 10.49
CA PRO A 603 19.18 7.98 11.65
C PRO A 603 20.07 7.13 12.58
N THR A 604 19.69 7.08 13.86
CA THR A 604 20.32 6.20 14.85
C THR A 604 19.28 5.41 15.63
N TYR A 605 19.58 4.16 15.97
CA TYR A 605 18.69 3.25 16.68
C TYR A 605 19.11 3.07 18.14
N SER A 606 18.13 2.95 19.03
CA SER A 606 18.35 2.82 20.48
C SER A 606 17.20 2.07 21.15
N ASP A 607 17.36 1.80 22.45
CA ASP A 607 16.31 1.25 23.30
C ASP A 607 15.65 2.35 24.15
N ARG A 608 14.36 2.16 24.46
CA ARG A 608 13.56 3.07 25.30
C ARG A 608 14.07 3.24 26.74
#